data_AF-A0A641ANQ2-F1
#
_entry.id   AF-A0A641ANQ2-F1
#
_cell.length_a   1.000
_cell.length_b   1.000
_cell.length_c   1.000
_cell.angle_alpha   90.00
_cell.angle_beta   90.00
_cell.angle_gamma   90.00
#
_symmetry.space_group_name_H-M   'P 1'
#
loop_
_entity.id
_entity.type
_entity.pdbx_description
1 polymer ?
#
loop_
_entity_poly.entity_id
_entity_poly.type
_entity_poly.pdbx_seq_one_letter_code
_entity_poly.pdbx_strand_id
1 'polypeptide(L)'
;MATKTTTTAKIKPPKKPKAAKPAKAPKAKAAKAAKPAKAKKSADAVELAVARDTIATLKATVAKLEKNVDKLEKKAAELKAEAKELRATAASSVKKAKKARTDGTAKVKKAVASVVHPDAAPTASETPAAPIEVTPEPEVVVESAPAHSTSAEVVAVDGPAGMTVAQLRAAARQQGVPGYSRMRKEQLVAALS
;
A
#
# COMPACT_ATOMS: atom_id res chain seq x y z
N MET A 1 40.13 -5.86 4.92
CA MET A 1 39.67 -5.89 6.32
C MET A 1 39.81 -4.49 6.90
N ALA A 2 38.71 -3.83 7.26
CA ALA A 2 38.74 -2.49 7.87
C ALA A 2 37.81 -2.48 9.08
N THR A 3 38.41 -2.58 10.27
CA THR A 3 37.73 -2.53 11.56
C THR A 3 37.50 -1.07 11.95
N LYS A 4 36.24 -0.63 11.96
CA LYS A 4 35.85 0.68 12.51
C LYS A 4 35.67 0.54 14.02
N THR A 5 36.51 1.24 14.77
CA THR A 5 36.47 1.37 16.23
C THR A 5 35.31 2.28 16.63
N THR A 6 34.51 1.83 17.61
CA THR A 6 33.36 2.57 18.16
C THR A 6 33.83 3.37 19.37
N THR A 7 33.71 4.70 19.30
CA THR A 7 34.04 5.65 20.37
C THR A 7 32.90 5.72 21.38
N THR A 8 33.14 5.24 22.60
CA THR A 8 32.22 5.35 23.75
C THR A 8 32.25 6.76 24.33
N ALA A 9 31.18 7.53 24.11
CA ALA A 9 30.99 8.84 24.74
C ALA A 9 30.64 8.66 26.23
N LYS A 10 31.46 9.26 27.10
CA LYS A 10 31.33 9.25 28.56
C LYS A 10 30.18 10.15 29.00
N ILE A 11 29.02 9.56 29.32
CA ILE A 11 27.86 10.28 29.84
C ILE A 11 28.14 10.72 31.28
N LYS A 12 28.19 12.03 31.50
CA LYS A 12 28.32 12.67 32.80
C LYS A 12 26.95 12.64 33.51
N PRO A 13 26.85 12.18 34.77
CA PRO A 13 25.56 12.16 35.47
C PRO A 13 25.10 13.59 35.81
N PRO A 14 23.79 13.89 35.74
CA PRO A 14 23.26 15.20 36.11
C PRO A 14 23.39 15.45 37.62
N LYS A 15 23.79 16.67 37.97
CA LYS A 15 23.86 17.15 39.35
C LYS A 15 22.47 17.15 39.98
N LYS A 16 22.32 16.52 41.15
CA LYS A 16 21.10 16.60 41.99
C LYS A 16 20.81 18.07 42.35
N PRO A 17 19.59 18.59 42.18
CA PRO A 17 19.22 19.88 42.75
C PRO A 17 19.12 19.78 44.27
N LYS A 18 19.72 20.77 44.93
CA LYS A 18 19.84 20.96 46.37
C LYS A 18 18.46 21.28 46.96
N ALA A 19 18.13 20.63 48.08
CA ALA A 19 16.87 20.76 48.80
C ALA A 19 16.55 22.21 49.17
N ALA A 20 15.35 22.67 48.81
CA ALA A 20 14.74 23.88 49.35
C ALA A 20 13.87 23.51 50.55
N LYS A 21 14.11 24.20 51.68
CA LYS A 21 13.41 24.04 52.96
C LYS A 21 11.91 24.38 52.85
N PRO A 22 11.03 23.74 53.63
CA PRO A 22 9.60 24.05 53.63
C PRO A 22 9.34 25.42 54.26
N ALA A 23 8.73 26.33 53.49
CA ALA A 23 8.24 27.60 54.00
C ALA A 23 6.97 27.39 54.82
N LYS A 24 6.96 28.08 55.96
CA LYS A 24 6.02 28.07 57.08
C LYS A 24 4.61 28.50 56.63
N ALA A 25 3.60 27.71 57.01
CA ALA A 25 2.18 28.01 56.78
C ALA A 25 1.74 29.30 57.52
N PRO A 26 1.04 30.24 56.88
CA PRO A 26 0.26 31.25 57.57
C PRO A 26 -1.15 30.74 57.88
N LYS A 27 -1.52 30.95 59.14
CA LYS A 27 -2.78 30.58 59.79
C LYS A 27 -4.01 31.11 59.05
N ALA A 28 -5.06 30.29 59.06
CA ALA A 28 -6.39 30.60 58.59
C ALA A 28 -6.96 31.89 59.22
N LYS A 29 -7.46 32.80 58.37
CA LYS A 29 -8.52 33.73 58.73
C LYS A 29 -9.75 33.37 57.90
N ALA A 30 -10.74 32.79 58.56
CA ALA A 30 -12.09 32.67 58.04
C ALA A 30 -12.70 34.06 57.90
N ALA A 31 -13.12 34.43 56.69
CA ALA A 31 -14.05 35.53 56.49
C ALA A 31 -14.81 35.38 55.17
N LYS A 32 -16.13 35.24 55.33
CA LYS A 32 -17.19 35.72 54.44
C LYS A 32 -17.43 34.95 53.14
N ALA A 33 -18.43 34.07 53.19
CA ALA A 33 -19.07 33.46 52.03
C ALA A 33 -19.59 34.55 51.07
N ALA A 34 -18.90 34.71 49.94
CA ALA A 34 -19.34 35.51 48.81
C ALA A 34 -19.64 34.56 47.63
N LYS A 35 -20.93 34.54 47.25
CA LYS A 35 -21.57 34.12 45.98
C LYS A 35 -20.72 33.30 44.95
N PRO A 36 -21.21 32.15 44.46
CA PRO A 36 -20.48 31.25 43.54
C PRO A 36 -20.44 31.71 42.06
N ALA A 37 -20.65 32.99 41.74
CA ALA A 37 -20.79 33.46 40.36
C ALA A 37 -19.45 33.66 39.61
N LYS A 38 -18.30 33.68 40.30
CA LYS A 38 -16.98 33.97 39.69
C LYS A 38 -16.21 32.75 39.15
N ALA A 39 -16.53 31.53 39.59
CA ALA A 39 -15.79 30.32 39.20
C ALA A 39 -16.08 29.88 37.75
N LYS A 40 -17.28 30.18 37.22
CA LYS A 40 -17.68 29.81 35.85
C LYS A 40 -16.90 30.59 34.80
N LYS A 41 -16.70 31.90 35.03
CA LYS A 41 -16.02 32.82 34.09
C LYS A 41 -14.54 32.49 33.86
N SER A 42 -13.88 31.83 34.81
CA SER A 42 -12.50 31.36 34.67
C SER A 42 -12.39 30.03 33.93
N ALA A 43 -13.40 29.15 34.03
CA ALA A 43 -13.43 27.89 33.27
C ALA A 43 -13.62 28.17 31.77
N ASP A 44 -14.59 29.04 31.43
CA ASP A 44 -14.83 29.44 30.03
C ASP A 44 -13.60 30.09 29.38
N ALA A 45 -12.82 30.86 30.16
CA ALA A 45 -11.59 31.50 29.68
C ALA A 45 -10.46 30.49 29.43
N VAL A 46 -10.35 29.46 30.26
CA VAL A 46 -9.37 28.37 30.07
C VAL A 46 -9.76 27.52 28.86
N GLU A 47 -11.03 27.17 28.70
CA GLU A 47 -11.51 26.45 27.53
C GLU A 47 -11.30 27.23 26.23
N LEU A 48 -11.54 28.55 26.24
CA LEU A 48 -11.24 29.42 25.10
C LEU A 48 -9.75 29.46 24.76
N ALA A 49 -8.87 29.44 25.76
CA ALA A 49 -7.43 29.38 25.54
C ALA A 49 -7.01 28.05 24.90
N VAL A 50 -7.49 26.93 25.45
CA VAL A 50 -7.23 25.59 24.90
C VAL A 50 -7.78 25.46 23.47
N ALA A 51 -8.97 26.00 23.20
CA ALA A 51 -9.55 26.00 21.86
C ALA A 51 -8.68 26.80 20.87
N ARG A 52 -8.13 27.95 21.28
CA ARG A 52 -7.22 28.74 20.44
C ARG A 52 -5.92 28.00 20.13
N ASP A 53 -5.33 27.35 21.12
CA ASP A 53 -4.10 26.56 20.94
C ASP A 53 -4.34 25.35 20.02
N THR A 54 -5.51 24.72 20.16
CA THR A 54 -5.94 23.63 19.28
C THR A 54 -6.13 24.13 17.84
N ILE A 55 -6.79 25.28 17.64
CA ILE A 55 -6.95 25.90 16.32
C ILE A 55 -5.59 26.24 15.72
N ALA A 56 -4.66 26.78 16.51
CA ALA A 56 -3.31 27.09 16.04
C ALA A 56 -2.57 25.83 15.58
N THR A 57 -2.70 24.74 16.35
CA THR A 57 -2.11 23.44 16.02
C THR A 57 -2.73 22.87 14.73
N LEU A 58 -4.06 22.89 14.62
CA LEU A 58 -4.77 22.42 13.42
C LEU A 58 -4.35 23.21 12.19
N LYS A 59 -4.27 24.54 12.26
CA LYS A 59 -3.78 25.37 11.15
C LYS A 59 -2.37 24.99 10.71
N ALA A 60 -1.46 24.74 11.67
CA ALA A 60 -0.10 24.29 11.35
C ALA A 60 -0.10 22.90 10.67
N THR A 61 -0.97 21.98 11.10
CA THR A 61 -1.09 20.66 10.46
C THR A 61 -1.66 20.76 9.04
N VAL A 62 -2.68 21.60 8.82
CA VAL A 62 -3.27 21.84 7.49
C VAL A 62 -2.21 22.40 6.55
N ALA A 63 -1.46 23.43 6.96
CA ALA A 63 -0.40 24.01 6.14
C ALA A 63 0.72 23.00 5.79
N LYS A 64 0.99 22.03 6.68
CA LYS A 64 1.94 20.95 6.40
C LYS A 64 1.37 19.92 5.42
N LEU A 65 0.09 19.58 5.55
CA LEU A 65 -0.59 18.66 4.65
C LEU A 65 -0.70 19.23 3.24
N GLU A 66 -1.06 20.51 3.09
CA GLU A 66 -1.10 21.20 1.79
C GLU A 66 0.25 21.10 1.05
N LYS A 67 1.36 21.43 1.73
CA LYS A 67 2.71 21.29 1.15
C LYS A 67 3.05 19.86 0.74
N ASN A 68 2.56 18.86 1.49
CA ASN A 68 2.78 17.46 1.14
C ASN A 68 1.94 17.05 -0.06
N VAL A 69 0.70 17.53 -0.18
CA VAL A 69 -0.17 17.31 -1.34
C VAL A 69 0.50 17.90 -2.58
N ASP A 70 0.94 19.15 -2.55
CA ASP A 70 1.66 19.78 -3.68
C ASP A 70 2.89 18.97 -4.12
N LYS A 71 3.63 18.43 -3.15
CA LYS A 71 4.81 17.60 -3.42
C LYS A 71 4.44 16.25 -4.05
N LEU A 72 3.35 15.64 -3.58
CA LEU A 72 2.87 14.36 -4.12
C LEU A 72 2.30 14.54 -5.52
N GLU A 73 1.60 15.63 -5.79
CA GLU A 73 1.08 15.95 -7.12
C GLU A 73 2.21 16.14 -8.13
N LYS A 74 3.28 16.87 -7.77
CA LYS A 74 4.48 16.99 -8.61
C LYS A 74 5.12 15.63 -8.91
N LYS A 75 5.30 14.80 -7.89
CA LYS A 75 5.84 13.44 -8.07
C LYS A 75 4.94 12.57 -8.94
N ALA A 76 3.62 12.70 -8.82
CA ALA A 76 2.67 11.96 -9.64
C ALA A 76 2.77 12.39 -11.11
N ALA A 77 2.94 13.68 -11.38
CA ALA A 77 3.16 14.20 -12.72
C ALA A 77 4.48 13.68 -13.34
N GLU A 78 5.57 13.68 -12.56
CA GLU A 78 6.87 13.13 -12.97
C GLU A 78 6.77 11.64 -13.32
N LEU A 79 6.20 10.82 -12.41
CA LEU A 79 6.04 9.38 -12.64
C LEU A 79 5.14 9.09 -13.84
N LYS A 80 4.12 9.91 -14.08
CA LYS A 80 3.24 9.77 -15.25
C LYS A 80 3.99 10.06 -16.55
N ALA A 81 4.89 11.05 -16.55
CA ALA A 81 5.75 11.35 -17.69
C ALA A 81 6.76 10.21 -17.93
N GLU A 82 7.43 9.73 -16.89
CA GLU A 82 8.37 8.61 -16.97
C GLU A 82 7.69 7.33 -17.48
N ALA A 83 6.48 7.02 -16.98
CA ALA A 83 5.70 5.88 -17.45
C ALA A 83 5.35 6.00 -18.94
N LYS A 84 5.09 7.21 -19.45
CA LYS A 84 4.83 7.45 -20.88
C LYS A 84 6.07 7.19 -21.73
N GLU A 85 7.24 7.66 -21.28
CA GLU A 85 8.52 7.40 -21.95
C GLU A 85 8.88 5.91 -21.95
N LEU A 86 8.74 5.23 -20.81
CA LEU A 86 8.97 3.79 -20.70
C LEU A 86 8.01 3.00 -21.61
N ARG A 87 6.75 3.42 -21.72
CA ARG A 87 5.79 2.79 -22.63
C ARG A 87 6.17 3.00 -24.10
N ALA A 88 6.65 4.20 -24.47
CA ALA A 88 7.09 4.49 -25.84
C ALA A 88 8.35 3.67 -26.22
N THR A 89 9.34 3.64 -25.33
CA THR A 89 10.57 2.85 -25.51
C THR A 89 10.26 1.35 -25.60
N ALA A 90 9.42 0.82 -24.72
CA ALA A 90 8.96 -0.57 -24.78
C ALA A 90 8.19 -0.88 -26.09
N ALA A 91 7.31 0.02 -26.54
CA ALA A 91 6.62 -0.17 -27.83
C ALA A 91 7.60 -0.22 -29.01
N SER A 92 8.67 0.58 -28.98
CA SER A 92 9.69 0.58 -30.02
C SER A 92 10.53 -0.70 -30.03
N SER A 93 10.87 -1.24 -28.85
CA SER A 93 11.63 -2.49 -28.75
C SER A 93 10.79 -3.69 -29.18
N VAL A 94 9.51 -3.74 -28.83
CA VAL A 94 8.57 -4.78 -29.30
C VAL A 94 8.45 -4.77 -30.82
N LYS A 95 8.32 -3.59 -31.45
CA LYS A 95 8.29 -3.49 -32.93
C LYS A 95 9.57 -4.00 -33.57
N LYS A 96 10.75 -3.62 -33.03
CA LYS A 96 12.05 -4.11 -33.52
C LYS A 96 12.18 -5.62 -33.36
N ALA A 97 11.79 -6.17 -32.21
CA ALA A 97 11.82 -7.61 -31.95
C ALA A 97 10.87 -8.38 -32.89
N LYS A 98 9.69 -7.85 -33.17
CA LYS A 98 8.74 -8.46 -34.12
C LYS A 98 9.32 -8.50 -35.53
N LYS A 99 9.95 -7.41 -36.00
CA LYS A 99 10.62 -7.36 -37.30
C LYS A 99 11.80 -8.35 -37.39
N ALA A 100 12.64 -8.41 -36.36
CA ALA A 100 13.75 -9.36 -36.32
C ALA A 100 13.27 -10.83 -36.35
N ARG A 101 12.13 -11.14 -35.70
CA ARG A 101 11.52 -12.47 -35.77
C ARG A 101 11.03 -12.80 -37.18
N THR A 102 10.32 -11.88 -37.84
CA THR A 102 9.83 -12.11 -39.22
C THR A 102 10.98 -12.28 -40.21
N ASP A 103 12.01 -11.45 -40.10
CA ASP A 103 13.19 -11.49 -40.98
C ASP A 103 14.02 -12.77 -40.76
N GLY A 104 14.17 -13.19 -39.49
CA GLY A 104 14.81 -14.45 -39.13
C GLY A 104 14.06 -15.67 -39.65
N THR A 105 12.73 -15.70 -39.48
CA THR A 105 11.90 -16.81 -40.01
C THR A 105 11.89 -16.87 -41.54
N ALA A 106 11.97 -15.74 -42.24
CA ALA A 106 12.06 -15.72 -43.71
C ALA A 106 13.41 -16.29 -44.20
N LYS A 107 14.52 -15.96 -43.52
CA LYS A 107 15.83 -16.54 -43.82
C LYS A 107 15.90 -18.04 -43.55
N VAL A 108 15.32 -18.52 -42.44
CA VAL A 108 15.27 -19.95 -42.14
C VAL A 108 14.41 -20.70 -43.17
N LYS A 109 13.23 -20.20 -43.53
CA LYS A 109 12.40 -20.84 -44.58
C LYS A 109 13.10 -20.87 -45.95
N LYS A 110 13.84 -19.82 -46.32
CA LYS A 110 14.63 -19.81 -47.57
C LYS A 110 15.80 -20.79 -47.54
N ALA A 111 16.44 -20.98 -46.39
CA ALA A 111 17.52 -21.95 -46.22
C ALA A 111 17.01 -23.41 -46.19
N VAL A 112 15.84 -23.67 -45.62
CA VAL A 112 15.23 -25.02 -45.65
C VAL A 112 14.70 -25.35 -47.05
N ALA A 113 14.18 -24.37 -47.80
CA ALA A 113 13.78 -24.56 -49.19
C ALA A 113 14.95 -24.82 -50.16
N SER A 114 16.19 -24.42 -49.82
CA SER A 114 17.38 -24.72 -50.63
C SER A 114 18.08 -26.03 -50.25
N VAL A 115 17.63 -26.72 -49.19
CA VAL A 115 18.20 -28.00 -48.73
C VAL A 115 17.30 -29.19 -49.08
N VAL A 116 16.03 -28.97 -49.46
CA VAL A 116 15.13 -30.05 -49.90
C VAL A 116 15.20 -30.19 -51.43
N HIS A 117 16.12 -31.04 -51.89
CA HIS A 117 15.97 -31.74 -53.17
C HIS A 117 14.84 -32.78 -53.02
N PRO A 118 13.86 -32.86 -53.93
CA PRO A 118 12.90 -33.96 -53.94
C PRO A 118 13.54 -35.13 -54.67
N ASP A 119 14.04 -36.11 -53.91
CA ASP A 119 14.27 -37.43 -54.48
C ASP A 119 13.92 -38.53 -53.47
N ALA A 120 13.25 -39.54 -54.00
CA ALA A 120 12.86 -40.82 -53.38
C ALA A 120 11.67 -40.83 -52.37
N ALA A 121 10.51 -41.21 -52.91
CA ALA A 121 9.50 -42.02 -52.22
C ALA A 121 9.82 -43.53 -52.38
N PRO A 122 9.00 -44.48 -51.90
CA PRO A 122 8.66 -44.83 -50.51
C PRO A 122 8.93 -46.32 -50.22
N THR A 123 9.08 -46.73 -48.96
CA THR A 123 8.93 -48.16 -48.56
C THR A 123 8.10 -48.30 -47.29
N ALA A 124 7.27 -49.34 -47.32
CA ALA A 124 6.13 -49.62 -46.47
C ALA A 124 6.46 -50.55 -45.27
N SER A 125 5.48 -50.63 -44.36
CA SER A 125 5.27 -51.64 -43.29
C SER A 125 6.31 -51.63 -42.15
N GLU A 126 5.97 -51.77 -40.86
CA GLU A 126 4.99 -52.66 -40.23
C GLU A 126 4.37 -52.04 -38.95
N THR A 127 3.13 -52.45 -38.68
CA THR A 127 2.47 -52.48 -37.36
C THR A 127 2.98 -53.71 -36.60
N PRO A 128 3.01 -53.76 -35.24
CA PRO A 128 1.78 -54.00 -34.49
C PRO A 128 1.69 -53.39 -33.08
N ALA A 129 0.44 -53.42 -32.59
CA ALA A 129 0.00 -53.61 -31.21
C ALA A 129 0.13 -52.46 -30.20
N ALA A 130 -1.02 -51.80 -29.99
CA ALA A 130 -1.41 -51.12 -28.77
C ALA A 130 -1.39 -52.06 -27.54
N PRO A 131 -1.47 -51.51 -26.32
CA PRO A 131 -2.80 -51.43 -25.73
C PRO A 131 -3.16 -50.03 -25.21
N ILE A 132 -4.46 -49.79 -25.29
CA ILE A 132 -5.24 -48.61 -24.94
C ILE A 132 -5.51 -48.61 -23.42
N GLU A 133 -5.98 -47.46 -22.92
CA GLU A 133 -6.76 -47.19 -21.68
C GLU A 133 -5.99 -46.45 -20.58
N VAL A 134 -6.41 -45.33 -19.98
CA VAL A 134 -7.63 -44.47 -19.95
C VAL A 134 -7.13 -43.16 -19.26
N THR A 135 -7.10 -41.96 -19.87
CA THR A 135 -8.11 -40.83 -19.81
C THR A 135 -8.62 -40.52 -18.37
N PRO A 136 -9.07 -39.30 -17.94
CA PRO A 136 -9.10 -37.91 -18.51
C PRO A 136 -8.48 -36.81 -17.56
N GLU A 137 -7.95 -35.67 -18.05
CA GLU A 137 -8.54 -34.28 -18.14
C GLU A 137 -8.81 -33.53 -16.81
N PRO A 138 -8.84 -32.16 -16.74
CA PRO A 138 -8.95 -31.14 -17.81
C PRO A 138 -7.87 -30.02 -17.79
N GLU A 139 -7.52 -29.37 -18.91
CA GLU A 139 -8.15 -28.14 -19.48
C GLU A 139 -8.48 -27.07 -18.41
N VAL A 140 -8.15 -25.78 -18.49
CA VAL A 140 -8.32 -24.78 -19.56
C VAL A 140 -7.45 -23.57 -19.18
N VAL A 141 -6.53 -23.09 -20.03
CA VAL A 141 -6.67 -21.94 -20.96
C VAL A 141 -7.34 -20.67 -20.38
N VAL A 142 -6.70 -19.55 -20.73
CA VAL A 142 -7.22 -18.17 -20.93
C VAL A 142 -7.18 -17.22 -19.72
N GLU A 143 -6.02 -16.59 -19.47
CA GLU A 143 -5.99 -15.25 -18.87
C GLU A 143 -6.16 -14.21 -19.99
N SER A 144 -7.43 -13.95 -20.31
CA SER A 144 -7.86 -12.77 -21.06
C SER A 144 -8.28 -11.70 -20.06
N ALA A 145 -7.68 -10.50 -20.18
CA ALA A 145 -8.24 -9.29 -19.61
C ALA A 145 -9.66 -9.05 -20.17
N PRO A 146 -10.54 -8.38 -19.40
CA PRO A 146 -10.78 -6.98 -19.77
C PRO A 146 -10.99 -6.04 -18.58
N ALA A 147 -10.78 -4.77 -18.88
CA ALA A 147 -11.13 -3.61 -18.07
C ALA A 147 -12.62 -3.56 -17.74
N HIS A 148 -12.98 -3.09 -16.53
CA HIS A 148 -14.13 -2.18 -16.35
C HIS A 148 -13.88 -1.25 -15.17
N SER A 149 -13.76 0.02 -15.51
CA SER A 149 -14.05 1.15 -14.63
C SER A 149 -15.56 1.27 -14.55
N THR A 150 -16.13 1.18 -13.35
CA THR A 150 -17.41 1.82 -13.02
C THR A 150 -17.30 2.34 -11.61
N SER A 151 -17.17 3.66 -11.51
CA SER A 151 -17.61 4.41 -10.34
C SER A 151 -19.05 3.99 -10.02
N ALA A 152 -19.25 3.40 -8.84
CA ALA A 152 -20.55 3.23 -8.25
C ALA A 152 -20.43 3.69 -6.79
N GLU A 153 -21.03 4.86 -6.57
CA GLU A 153 -21.54 5.37 -5.31
C GLU A 153 -22.06 4.22 -4.41
N VAL A 154 -21.45 4.03 -3.24
CA VAL A 154 -21.95 3.08 -2.25
C VAL A 154 -22.35 3.86 -1.01
N VAL A 155 -23.67 3.94 -0.84
CA VAL A 155 -24.37 4.36 0.37
C VAL A 155 -23.66 3.74 1.58
N ALA A 156 -23.21 4.60 2.51
CA ALA A 156 -22.63 4.20 3.77
C ALA A 156 -23.68 3.45 4.60
N VAL A 157 -23.71 2.13 4.46
CA VAL A 157 -24.26 1.25 5.48
C VAL A 157 -23.15 1.09 6.51
N ASP A 158 -23.28 1.80 7.64
CA ASP A 158 -22.34 1.90 8.78
C ASP A 158 -22.14 0.55 9.53
N GLY A 159 -21.82 -0.51 8.79
CA GLY A 159 -21.52 -1.82 9.35
C GLY A 159 -20.52 -2.59 8.47
N PRO A 160 -19.83 -3.59 9.04
CA PRO A 160 -18.83 -4.38 8.31
C PRO A 160 -19.43 -5.06 7.06
N ALA A 161 -20.74 -5.31 7.02
CA ALA A 161 -21.41 -5.88 5.86
C ALA A 161 -21.32 -5.00 4.59
N GLY A 162 -21.34 -3.67 4.74
CA GLY A 162 -21.24 -2.71 3.64
C GLY A 162 -19.81 -2.50 3.13
N MET A 163 -18.81 -2.93 3.90
CA MET A 163 -17.40 -2.73 3.55
C MET A 163 -16.96 -3.66 2.39
N THR A 164 -16.04 -3.15 1.59
CA THR A 164 -15.33 -3.96 0.58
C THR A 164 -14.42 -4.98 1.26
N VAL A 165 -14.07 -6.07 0.57
CA VAL A 165 -13.13 -7.10 1.11
C VAL A 165 -11.79 -6.48 1.51
N ALA A 166 -11.32 -5.48 0.77
CA ALA A 166 -10.07 -4.77 1.09
C ALA A 166 -10.17 -3.98 2.41
N GLN A 167 -11.28 -3.25 2.62
CA GLN A 167 -11.54 -2.52 3.86
C GLN A 167 -11.69 -3.48 5.05
N LEU A 168 -12.40 -4.59 4.86
CA LEU A 168 -12.55 -5.63 5.88
C LEU A 168 -11.21 -6.27 6.27
N ARG A 169 -10.34 -6.57 5.29
CA ARG A 169 -8.98 -7.07 5.57
C ARG A 169 -8.12 -6.03 6.29
N ALA A 170 -8.27 -4.76 5.96
CA ALA A 170 -7.57 -3.68 6.64
C ALA A 170 -8.02 -3.56 8.11
N ALA A 171 -9.33 -3.61 8.37
CA ALA A 171 -9.88 -3.61 9.72
C ALA A 171 -9.45 -4.86 10.51
N ALA A 172 -9.50 -6.04 9.90
CA ALA A 172 -9.06 -7.30 10.50
C ALA A 172 -7.56 -7.30 10.83
N ARG A 173 -6.73 -6.66 9.99
CA ARG A 173 -5.30 -6.44 10.28
C ARG A 173 -5.08 -5.51 11.47
N GLN A 174 -5.88 -4.45 11.60
CA GLN A 174 -5.81 -3.52 12.74
C GLN A 174 -6.22 -4.20 14.05
N GLN A 175 -7.19 -5.13 13.99
CA GLN A 175 -7.60 -5.94 15.14
C GLN A 175 -6.72 -7.18 15.39
N GLY A 176 -5.78 -7.50 14.48
CA GLY A 176 -4.87 -8.63 14.64
C GLY A 176 -5.50 -10.01 14.42
N VAL A 177 -6.58 -10.11 13.63
CA VAL A 177 -7.27 -11.37 13.35
C VAL A 177 -6.32 -12.35 12.63
N PRO A 178 -5.98 -13.52 13.19
CA PRO A 178 -5.08 -14.47 12.55
C PRO A 178 -5.71 -15.08 11.29
N GLY A 179 -4.93 -15.24 10.23
CA GLY A 179 -5.42 -15.84 8.99
C GLY A 179 -6.34 -14.96 8.13
N TYR A 180 -6.54 -13.67 8.48
CA TYR A 180 -7.42 -12.74 7.77
C TYR A 180 -7.21 -12.67 6.25
N SER A 181 -5.99 -12.91 5.77
CA SER A 181 -5.65 -12.90 4.33
C SER A 181 -6.40 -13.98 3.54
N ARG A 182 -6.67 -15.14 4.17
CA ARG A 182 -7.34 -16.29 3.54
C ARG A 182 -8.85 -16.28 3.75
N MET A 183 -9.36 -15.43 4.64
CA MET A 183 -10.77 -15.36 4.96
C MET A 183 -11.58 -14.77 3.81
N ARG A 184 -12.77 -15.34 3.60
CA ARG A 184 -13.79 -14.80 2.67
C ARG A 184 -14.51 -13.61 3.31
N LYS A 185 -15.26 -12.83 2.51
CA LYS A 185 -15.96 -11.61 2.98
C LYS A 185 -16.80 -11.89 4.24
N GLU A 186 -17.62 -12.94 4.21
CA GLU A 186 -18.51 -13.28 5.33
C GLU A 186 -17.74 -13.63 6.61
N GLN A 187 -16.63 -14.36 6.50
CA GLN A 187 -15.77 -14.69 7.63
C GLN A 187 -15.09 -13.45 8.21
N LEU A 188 -14.69 -12.50 7.36
CA LEU A 188 -14.13 -11.22 7.80
C LEU A 188 -15.19 -10.35 8.50
N VAL A 189 -16.43 -10.35 8.00
CA VAL A 189 -17.54 -9.64 8.65
C VAL A 189 -17.82 -10.25 10.02
N ALA A 190 -17.92 -11.58 10.12
CA ALA A 190 -18.15 -12.29 11.37
C ALA A 190 -17.02 -12.12 12.40
N ALA A 191 -15.77 -11.96 11.96
CA ALA A 191 -14.63 -11.72 12.84
C ALA A 191 -14.54 -10.26 13.34
N LEU A 192 -15.27 -9.33 12.72
CA LEU A 192 -15.24 -7.89 13.01
C LEU A 192 -16.53 -7.35 13.64
N SER A 193 -17.60 -8.16 13.64
CA SER A 193 -18.85 -7.94 14.37
C SER A 193 -18.73 -8.41 15.81
#